data_AF-A0A937DQ93-F1
#
_entry.id   AF-A0A937DQ93-F1
#
_cell.length_a   1.000
_cell.length_b   1.000
_cell.length_c   1.000
_cell.angle_alpha   90.00
_cell.angle_beta   90.00
_cell.angle_gamma   90.00
#
_symmetry.space_group_name_H-M   'P 1'
#
loop_
_entity.id
_entity.type
_entity.pdbx_description
1 polymer ?
#
loop_
_entity_poly.entity_id
_entity_poly.type
_entity_poly.pdbx_seq_one_letter_code
_entity_poly.pdbx_strand_id
1 'polypeptide(L)'
;YIEGTAWQHSFFVPHDIEGFAKLYGGKEKLIEKLEALFNAPSELHGSNTSLDVTGLIGQYAHGNEPSHHIIYMYSALGRRDKAAHWLKIVADSMYKNGPDGLTGNDDCGQMSAWYIWTALGMYPMNPAAGEYIFGFPLIESAIVQLPNNKKLTIKTDGKRHSKAIVKDVYWNGKKITDPFITHQQLLGGGELRYVLH
;
A
#
# COMPACT_ATOMS: atom_id res chain seq x y z
N TYR A 1 -21.58 -4.72 -6.46
CA TYR A 1 -20.11 -4.59 -6.54
C TYR A 1 -19.74 -4.63 -8.00
N ILE A 2 -18.81 -3.77 -8.44
CA ILE A 2 -18.31 -3.76 -9.82
C ILE A 2 -16.96 -4.49 -9.79
N GLU A 3 -16.83 -5.51 -10.66
CA GLU A 3 -15.60 -6.30 -10.87
C GLU A 3 -14.97 -6.88 -9.58
N GLY A 4 -15.80 -7.12 -8.56
CA GLY A 4 -15.32 -7.61 -7.27
C GLY A 4 -16.48 -8.06 -6.39
N THR A 5 -16.15 -8.39 -5.15
CA THR A 5 -17.08 -8.91 -4.15
C THR A 5 -17.15 -7.98 -2.94
N ALA A 6 -18.01 -8.32 -1.98
CA ALA A 6 -18.06 -7.65 -0.69
C ALA A 6 -16.72 -7.69 0.05
N TRP A 7 -15.88 -8.72 -0.17
CA TRP A 7 -14.57 -8.81 0.47
C TRP A 7 -13.66 -7.64 0.12
N GLN A 8 -13.62 -7.22 -1.14
CA GLN A 8 -12.78 -6.10 -1.57
C GLN A 8 -13.48 -4.75 -1.32
N HIS A 9 -14.72 -4.61 -1.78
CA HIS A 9 -15.43 -3.32 -1.77
C HIS A 9 -15.78 -2.80 -0.37
N SER A 10 -15.93 -3.67 0.63
CA SER A 10 -16.26 -3.22 2.00
C SER A 10 -15.18 -2.32 2.59
N PHE A 11 -13.93 -2.41 2.12
CA PHE A 11 -12.81 -1.61 2.62
C PHE A 11 -12.68 -0.23 1.95
N PHE A 12 -13.55 0.13 1.00
CA PHE A 12 -13.47 1.40 0.28
C PHE A 12 -14.02 2.59 1.08
N VAL A 13 -13.40 2.87 2.23
CA VAL A 13 -13.68 4.04 3.09
C VAL A 13 -12.39 4.83 3.35
N PRO A 14 -11.66 5.26 2.30
CA PRO A 14 -10.34 5.87 2.46
C PRO A 14 -10.36 7.24 3.17
N HIS A 15 -11.53 7.88 3.23
CA HIS A 15 -11.72 9.19 3.85
C HIS A 15 -11.96 9.13 5.36
N ASP A 16 -12.36 7.98 5.92
CA ASP A 16 -12.70 7.86 7.34
C ASP A 16 -12.40 6.46 7.91
N ILE A 17 -11.11 6.13 8.00
CA ILE A 17 -10.66 4.85 8.57
C ILE A 17 -11.02 4.73 10.05
N GLU A 18 -11.04 5.83 10.80
CA GLU A 18 -11.38 5.82 12.22
C GLU A 18 -12.88 5.53 12.43
N GLY A 19 -13.76 6.16 11.65
CA GLY A 19 -15.19 5.83 11.63
C GLY A 19 -15.44 4.39 11.19
N PHE A 20 -14.73 3.92 10.17
CA PHE A 20 -14.81 2.53 9.72
C PHE A 20 -14.35 1.54 10.80
N ALA A 21 -13.26 1.83 11.51
CA ALA A 21 -12.80 1.03 12.64
C ALA A 21 -13.85 0.96 13.75
N LYS A 22 -14.54 2.07 14.06
CA LYS A 22 -15.64 2.09 15.05
C LYS A 22 -16.79 1.18 14.65
N LEU A 23 -17.17 1.12 13.36
CA LEU A 23 -18.21 0.21 12.88
C LEU A 23 -17.87 -1.27 13.06
N TYR A 24 -16.57 -1.61 13.04
CA TYR A 24 -16.09 -2.96 13.33
C TYR A 24 -15.90 -3.24 14.83
N GLY A 25 -16.11 -2.25 15.71
CA GLY A 25 -15.90 -2.38 17.15
C GLY A 25 -14.48 -2.05 17.61
N GLY A 26 -13.69 -1.33 16.81
CA GLY A 26 -12.36 -0.84 17.15
C GLY A 26 -11.30 -1.15 16.10
N LYS A 27 -10.10 -0.57 16.27
CA LYS A 27 -8.96 -0.75 15.34
C LYS A 27 -8.54 -2.20 15.25
N GLU A 28 -8.50 -2.89 16.37
CA GLU A 28 -8.10 -4.29 16.48
C GLU A 28 -9.07 -5.20 15.70
N LYS A 29 -10.38 -4.94 15.79
CA LYS A 29 -11.39 -5.71 15.05
C LYS A 29 -11.35 -5.44 13.55
N LEU A 30 -11.06 -4.22 13.13
CA LEU A 30 -10.81 -3.93 11.73
C LEU A 30 -9.52 -4.61 11.23
N ILE A 31 -8.45 -4.64 12.04
CA ILE A 31 -7.22 -5.38 11.74
C ILE A 31 -7.50 -6.89 11.60
N GLU A 32 -8.27 -7.49 12.51
CA GLU A 32 -8.70 -8.90 12.41
C GLU A 32 -9.47 -9.15 11.10
N LYS A 33 -10.34 -8.23 10.69
CA LYS A 33 -11.07 -8.33 9.42
C LYS A 33 -10.15 -8.22 8.20
N LEU A 34 -9.15 -7.34 8.24
CA LEU A 34 -8.11 -7.28 7.21
C LEU A 34 -7.32 -8.59 7.14
N GLU A 35 -7.00 -9.22 8.27
CA GLU A 35 -6.33 -10.53 8.26
C GLU A 35 -7.20 -11.63 7.70
N ALA A 36 -8.51 -11.62 8.01
CA ALA A 36 -9.45 -12.55 7.45
C ALA A 36 -9.53 -12.45 5.92
N LEU A 37 -9.34 -11.26 5.33
CA LEU A 37 -9.26 -11.08 3.88
C LEU A 37 -8.11 -11.91 3.28
N PHE A 38 -6.90 -11.81 3.82
CA PHE A 38 -5.73 -12.51 3.28
C PHE A 38 -5.70 -14.00 3.63
N ASN A 39 -6.36 -14.42 4.71
CA ASN A 39 -6.38 -15.82 5.18
C ASN A 39 -7.57 -16.64 4.66
N ALA A 40 -8.61 -16.00 4.11
CA ALA A 40 -9.74 -16.70 3.51
C ALA A 40 -9.29 -17.53 2.29
N PRO A 41 -10.02 -18.59 1.88
CA PRO A 41 -9.73 -19.31 0.64
C PRO A 41 -9.80 -18.38 -0.57
N SER A 42 -8.92 -18.60 -1.56
CA SER A 42 -8.95 -17.89 -2.85
C SER A 42 -10.03 -18.43 -3.80
N GLU A 43 -11.21 -18.74 -3.27
CA GLU A 43 -12.36 -19.22 -4.03
C GLU A 43 -13.38 -18.09 -4.18
N LEU A 44 -13.87 -17.88 -5.39
CA LEU A 44 -14.94 -16.94 -5.66
C LEU A 44 -16.26 -17.72 -5.74
N HIS A 45 -17.27 -17.25 -5.00
CA HIS A 45 -18.60 -17.87 -4.98
C HIS A 45 -19.65 -16.95 -5.63
N GLY A 46 -20.66 -17.57 -6.24
CA GLY A 46 -21.78 -16.89 -6.88
C GLY A 46 -21.71 -16.91 -8.41
N SER A 47 -22.83 -16.61 -9.07
CA SER A 47 -22.94 -16.62 -10.53
C SER A 47 -22.37 -15.38 -11.22
N ASN A 48 -22.04 -14.34 -10.45
CA ASN A 48 -21.63 -13.01 -10.94
C ASN A 48 -20.15 -12.70 -10.61
N THR A 49 -19.30 -13.73 -10.56
CA THR A 49 -17.86 -13.55 -10.34
C THR A 49 -17.22 -12.93 -11.57
N SER A 50 -16.51 -11.80 -11.42
CA SER A 50 -15.79 -11.18 -12.55
C SER A 50 -14.50 -11.93 -12.86
N LEU A 51 -14.17 -12.03 -14.15
CA LEU A 51 -12.88 -12.54 -14.63
C LEU A 51 -11.73 -11.60 -14.29
N ASP A 52 -12.02 -10.33 -14.00
CA ASP A 52 -11.02 -9.31 -13.63
C ASP A 52 -10.52 -9.49 -12.19
N VAL A 53 -11.13 -10.37 -11.40
CA VAL A 53 -10.67 -10.70 -10.05
C VAL A 53 -9.51 -11.70 -10.14
N THR A 54 -8.31 -11.19 -10.39
CA THR A 54 -7.07 -11.97 -10.52
C THR A 54 -6.04 -11.56 -9.46
N GLY A 55 -4.90 -12.27 -9.40
CA GLY A 55 -3.84 -12.00 -8.43
C GLY A 55 -4.32 -12.17 -6.97
N LEU A 56 -4.92 -13.33 -6.67
CA LEU A 56 -5.53 -13.59 -5.37
C LEU A 56 -4.51 -14.02 -4.30
N ILE A 57 -4.54 -13.34 -3.14
CA ILE A 57 -4.00 -13.82 -1.87
C ILE A 57 -5.16 -13.89 -0.89
N GLY A 58 -5.68 -15.09 -0.69
CA GLY A 58 -7.01 -15.26 -0.13
C GLY A 58 -8.04 -14.49 -0.93
N GLN A 59 -8.75 -13.57 -0.29
CA GLN A 59 -9.74 -12.71 -0.94
C GLN A 59 -9.19 -11.33 -1.32
N TYR A 60 -7.92 -11.01 -1.06
CA TYR A 60 -7.28 -9.83 -1.64
C TYR A 60 -6.99 -10.10 -3.11
N ALA A 61 -7.52 -9.26 -4.02
CA ALA A 61 -7.35 -9.41 -5.46
C ALA A 61 -6.53 -8.24 -6.00
N HIS A 62 -5.24 -8.48 -6.29
CA HIS A 62 -4.37 -7.39 -6.70
C HIS A 62 -4.49 -7.01 -8.16
N GLY A 63 -4.99 -7.89 -9.02
CA GLY A 63 -5.16 -7.59 -10.43
C GLY A 63 -6.31 -6.62 -10.72
N ASN A 64 -6.93 -6.03 -9.69
CA ASN A 64 -8.03 -5.10 -9.81
C ASN A 64 -7.99 -3.99 -8.73
N GLU A 65 -8.37 -2.77 -9.12
CA GLU A 65 -8.22 -1.54 -8.35
C GLU A 65 -8.89 -1.51 -6.97
N PRO A 66 -10.08 -2.11 -6.75
CA PRO A 66 -10.76 -2.00 -5.45
C PRO A 66 -9.94 -2.51 -4.27
N SER A 67 -8.90 -3.32 -4.51
CA SER A 67 -8.03 -3.84 -3.45
C SER A 67 -6.78 -2.99 -3.20
N HIS A 68 -6.38 -2.12 -4.13
CA HIS A 68 -5.03 -1.53 -4.16
C HIS A 68 -4.66 -0.74 -2.90
N HIS A 69 -5.63 -0.12 -2.24
CA HIS A 69 -5.42 0.68 -1.03
C HIS A 69 -5.45 -0.16 0.26
N ILE A 70 -5.98 -1.38 0.23
CA ILE A 70 -6.34 -2.16 1.44
C ILE A 70 -5.12 -2.43 2.33
N ILE A 71 -3.96 -2.79 1.76
CA ILE A 71 -2.76 -3.08 2.55
C ILE A 71 -2.31 -1.83 3.35
N TYR A 72 -2.47 -0.64 2.78
CA TYR A 72 -2.10 0.62 3.44
C TYR A 72 -3.00 0.98 4.62
N MET A 73 -4.18 0.37 4.73
CA MET A 73 -5.02 0.50 5.92
C MET A 73 -4.31 -0.03 7.17
N TYR A 74 -3.48 -1.08 7.05
CA TYR A 74 -2.67 -1.55 8.19
C TYR A 74 -1.75 -0.44 8.71
N SER A 75 -1.06 0.28 7.83
CA SER A 75 -0.19 1.40 8.22
C SER A 75 -0.99 2.54 8.85
N ALA A 76 -2.14 2.91 8.29
CA ALA A 76 -3.04 3.92 8.85
C ALA A 76 -3.54 3.52 10.25
N LEU A 77 -3.73 2.22 10.50
CA LEU A 77 -4.13 1.65 11.79
C LEU A 77 -2.95 1.35 12.73
N GLY A 78 -1.73 1.76 12.39
CA GLY A 78 -0.54 1.60 13.25
C GLY A 78 0.16 0.24 13.16
N ARG A 79 -0.20 -0.62 12.19
CA ARG A 79 0.38 -1.95 11.96
C ARG A 79 1.28 -2.00 10.73
N ARG A 80 2.35 -1.20 10.76
CA ARG A 80 3.38 -1.16 9.69
C ARG A 80 4.05 -2.51 9.46
N ASP A 81 4.10 -3.37 10.48
CA ASP A 81 4.61 -4.73 10.39
C ASP A 81 3.77 -5.60 9.43
N LYS A 82 2.44 -5.53 9.54
CA LYS A 82 1.51 -6.25 8.64
C LYS A 82 1.52 -5.64 7.24
N ALA A 83 1.56 -4.31 7.14
CA ALA A 83 1.69 -3.63 5.86
C ALA A 83 2.96 -4.08 5.14
N ALA A 84 4.12 -4.03 5.81
CA ALA A 84 5.39 -4.46 5.23
C ALA A 84 5.34 -5.91 4.75
N HIS A 85 4.78 -6.82 5.56
CA HIS A 85 4.63 -8.23 5.18
C HIS A 85 3.88 -8.39 3.85
N TRP A 86 2.67 -7.84 3.74
CA TRP A 86 1.84 -8.00 2.54
C TRP A 86 2.36 -7.23 1.34
N LEU A 87 2.89 -6.01 1.51
CA LEU A 87 3.48 -5.25 0.41
C LEU A 87 4.65 -6.00 -0.25
N LYS A 88 5.51 -6.64 0.56
CA LYS A 88 6.61 -7.45 0.03
C LYS A 88 6.11 -8.68 -0.73
N ILE A 89 5.12 -9.39 -0.19
CA ILE A 89 4.55 -10.57 -0.85
C ILE A 89 3.91 -10.19 -2.18
N VAL A 90 3.09 -9.13 -2.20
CA VAL A 90 2.43 -8.65 -3.42
C VAL A 90 3.47 -8.21 -4.45
N ALA A 91 4.41 -7.35 -4.06
CA ALA A 91 5.44 -6.87 -4.98
C ALA A 91 6.30 -8.01 -5.55
N ASP A 92 6.70 -8.98 -4.71
CA ASP A 92 7.53 -10.11 -5.15
C ASP A 92 6.75 -11.09 -6.02
N SER A 93 5.50 -11.43 -5.68
CA SER A 93 4.75 -12.46 -6.40
C SER A 93 3.98 -11.97 -7.63
N MET A 94 3.66 -10.68 -7.72
CA MET A 94 2.69 -10.16 -8.71
C MET A 94 3.26 -9.17 -9.73
N TYR A 95 4.54 -8.83 -9.62
CA TYR A 95 5.26 -7.99 -10.58
C TYR A 95 6.54 -8.69 -11.03
N LYS A 96 6.65 -9.02 -12.32
CA LYS A 96 7.80 -9.68 -12.94
C LYS A 96 8.27 -8.92 -14.18
N ASN A 97 9.52 -9.14 -14.59
CA ASN A 97 10.16 -8.48 -15.73
C ASN A 97 9.96 -9.22 -17.07
N GLY A 98 8.85 -9.96 -17.21
CA GLY A 98 8.50 -10.74 -18.39
C GLY A 98 7.22 -10.26 -19.08
N PRO A 99 6.88 -10.80 -20.27
CA PRO A 99 5.66 -10.46 -20.99
C PRO A 99 4.35 -10.74 -20.23
N ASP A 100 4.38 -11.69 -19.29
CA ASP A 100 3.33 -12.06 -18.35
C ASP A 100 3.55 -11.43 -16.96
N GLY A 101 4.21 -10.27 -16.93
CA GLY A 101 4.75 -9.67 -15.71
C GLY A 101 3.74 -9.07 -14.73
N LEU A 102 2.46 -8.97 -15.11
CA LEU A 102 1.39 -8.44 -14.29
C LEU A 102 0.30 -9.49 -14.07
N THR A 103 -0.33 -9.44 -12.90
CA THR A 103 -1.40 -10.39 -12.54
C THR A 103 -2.78 -9.99 -13.04
N GLY A 104 -2.93 -8.82 -13.65
CA GLY A 104 -4.16 -8.28 -14.22
C GLY A 104 -3.85 -7.25 -15.31
N ASN A 105 -4.87 -6.51 -15.76
CA ASN A 105 -4.69 -5.43 -16.72
C ASN A 105 -3.83 -4.31 -16.09
N ASP A 106 -3.03 -3.61 -16.88
CA ASP A 106 -2.26 -2.47 -16.36
C ASP A 106 -3.16 -1.24 -16.09
N ASP A 107 -4.34 -1.22 -16.70
CA ASP A 107 -5.37 -0.17 -16.61
C ASP A 107 -4.80 1.24 -16.77
N CYS A 108 -4.18 1.44 -17.93
CA CYS A 108 -3.58 2.71 -18.35
C CYS A 108 -2.51 3.22 -17.37
N GLY A 109 -1.76 2.31 -16.74
CA GLY A 109 -0.66 2.62 -15.84
C GLY A 109 -1.04 2.63 -14.36
N GLN A 110 -2.26 2.25 -13.99
CA GLN A 110 -2.69 2.17 -12.61
C GLN A 110 -1.92 1.09 -11.82
N MET A 111 -1.78 -0.13 -12.38
CA MET A 111 -0.97 -1.19 -11.76
C MET A 111 0.51 -0.80 -11.66
N SER A 112 1.04 -0.23 -12.74
CA SER A 112 2.41 0.27 -12.78
C SER A 112 2.66 1.39 -11.76
N ALA A 113 1.71 2.33 -11.61
CA ALA A 113 1.80 3.40 -10.64
C ALA A 113 1.76 2.88 -9.21
N TRP A 114 0.92 1.87 -8.92
CA TRP A 114 0.90 1.22 -7.61
C TRP A 114 2.27 0.67 -7.23
N TYR A 115 2.95 -0.01 -8.18
CA TYR A 115 4.29 -0.54 -7.94
C TYR A 115 5.31 0.57 -7.68
N ILE A 116 5.30 1.65 -8.48
CA ILE A 116 6.23 2.78 -8.29
C ILE A 116 6.04 3.42 -6.92
N TRP A 117 4.81 3.74 -6.53
CA TRP A 117 4.51 4.29 -5.21
C TRP A 117 4.98 3.36 -4.09
N THR A 118 4.62 2.08 -4.18
CA THR A 118 5.04 1.05 -3.21
C THR A 118 6.55 0.93 -3.13
N ALA A 119 7.25 0.94 -4.26
CA ALA A 119 8.71 0.87 -4.33
C ALA A 119 9.37 2.06 -3.62
N LEU A 120 8.81 3.26 -3.79
CA LEU A 120 9.21 4.49 -3.08
C LEU A 120 8.84 4.48 -1.58
N GLY A 121 8.05 3.48 -1.14
CA GLY A 121 7.70 3.25 0.26
C GLY A 121 6.47 4.01 0.76
N MET A 122 5.65 4.59 -0.12
CA MET A 122 4.47 5.38 0.26
C MET A 122 3.37 5.31 -0.79
N TYR A 123 2.10 5.54 -0.42
CA TYR A 123 0.98 5.43 -1.36
C TYR A 123 -0.16 6.41 -1.07
N PRO A 124 -0.78 7.03 -2.10
CA PRO A 124 -1.91 7.93 -1.94
C PRO A 124 -3.23 7.16 -1.70
N MET A 125 -3.37 6.55 -0.53
CA MET A 125 -4.54 5.72 -0.15
C MET A 125 -5.87 6.49 -0.23
N ASN A 126 -5.87 7.77 0.13
CA ASN A 126 -6.95 8.71 -0.15
C ASN A 126 -6.41 9.77 -1.14
N PRO A 127 -6.73 9.66 -2.45
CA PRO A 127 -6.13 10.52 -3.47
C PRO A 127 -6.53 12.00 -3.33
N ALA A 128 -7.60 12.31 -2.59
CA ALA A 128 -8.07 13.68 -2.37
C ALA A 128 -7.52 14.33 -1.08
N ALA A 129 -6.85 13.58 -0.20
CA ALA A 129 -6.36 14.08 1.08
C ALA A 129 -5.07 14.90 0.97
N GLY A 130 -4.31 14.73 -0.11
CA GLY A 130 -2.95 15.28 -0.20
C GLY A 130 -1.97 14.61 0.78
N GLU A 131 -2.23 13.35 1.15
CA GLU A 131 -1.43 12.56 2.08
C GLU A 131 -0.97 11.26 1.41
N TYR A 132 0.26 10.84 1.71
CA TYR A 132 0.85 9.59 1.24
C TYR A 132 1.15 8.71 2.45
N ILE A 133 0.40 7.62 2.59
CA ILE A 133 0.55 6.68 3.70
C ILE A 133 1.86 5.91 3.53
N PHE A 134 2.66 5.81 4.60
CA PHE A 134 3.90 5.05 4.58
C PHE A 134 3.63 3.55 4.47
N GLY A 135 4.34 2.89 3.56
CA GLY A 135 4.41 1.45 3.41
C GLY A 135 5.80 0.92 3.78
N PHE A 136 6.31 -0.01 2.96
CA PHE A 136 7.67 -0.53 3.05
C PHE A 136 8.42 -0.21 1.76
N PRO A 137 9.55 0.54 1.80
CA PRO A 137 10.30 0.87 0.60
C PRO A 137 10.98 -0.37 0.01
N LEU A 138 10.78 -0.64 -1.28
CA LEU A 138 11.37 -1.82 -1.95
C LEU A 138 12.78 -1.54 -2.50
N ILE A 139 13.17 -0.27 -2.60
CA ILE A 139 14.46 0.16 -3.15
C ILE A 139 15.32 0.85 -2.09
N GLU A 140 16.65 0.68 -2.19
CA GLU A 140 17.63 1.29 -1.27
C GLU A 140 17.61 2.81 -1.32
N SER A 141 17.55 3.37 -2.53
CA SER A 141 17.48 4.81 -2.73
C SER A 141 16.77 5.16 -4.02
N ALA A 142 16.15 6.34 -4.04
CA ALA A 142 15.65 6.98 -5.25
C ALA A 142 15.82 8.50 -5.17
N ILE A 143 15.89 9.14 -6.33
CA ILE A 143 15.78 10.58 -6.45
C ILE A 143 14.67 10.87 -7.45
N VAL A 144 13.61 11.54 -6.98
CA VAL A 144 12.52 12.03 -7.82
C VAL A 144 12.80 13.50 -8.12
N GLN A 145 12.88 13.85 -9.41
CA GLN A 145 12.98 15.24 -9.84
C GLN A 145 11.61 15.89 -9.71
N LEU A 146 11.55 17.05 -9.06
CA LEU A 146 10.34 17.82 -8.85
C LEU A 146 10.40 19.10 -9.69
N PRO A 147 9.25 19.79 -9.90
CA PRO A 147 9.24 21.11 -10.48
C PRO A 147 10.19 22.08 -9.75
N ASN A 148 10.62 23.13 -10.47
CA ASN A 148 11.54 24.16 -9.96
C ASN A 148 12.92 23.62 -9.53
N ASN A 149 13.42 22.58 -10.20
CA ASN A 149 14.72 21.93 -9.95
C ASN A 149 14.89 21.39 -8.52
N LYS A 150 13.78 21.18 -7.81
CA LYS A 150 13.78 20.55 -6.50
C LYS A 150 13.96 19.04 -6.65
N LYS A 151 14.45 18.41 -5.59
CA LYS A 151 14.66 16.97 -5.54
C LYS A 151 14.03 16.40 -4.29
N LEU A 152 13.33 15.29 -4.45
CA LEU A 152 12.95 14.41 -3.35
C LEU A 152 13.91 13.22 -3.36
N THR A 153 14.71 13.09 -2.32
CA THR A 153 15.59 11.95 -2.10
C THR A 153 14.91 11.00 -1.14
N ILE A 154 14.78 9.74 -1.54
CA ILE A 154 14.29 8.66 -0.69
C ILE A 154 15.46 7.75 -0.38
N LYS A 155 15.66 7.44 0.90
CA LYS A 155 16.71 6.53 1.38
C LYS A 155 16.14 5.52 2.35
N THR A 156 16.72 4.35 2.38
CA THR A 156 16.39 3.32 3.35
C THR A 156 17.65 2.76 3.99
N ASP A 157 17.72 2.85 5.30
CA ASP A 157 18.82 2.35 6.11
C ASP A 157 18.42 1.03 6.78
N GLY A 158 19.39 0.14 6.98
CA GLY A 158 19.20 -1.15 7.65
C GLY A 158 19.11 -2.32 6.68
N LYS A 159 19.07 -3.53 7.24
CA LYS A 159 19.11 -4.77 6.45
C LYS A 159 17.74 -5.05 5.82
N ARG A 160 17.75 -5.36 4.52
CA ARG A 160 16.58 -5.82 3.77
C ARG A 160 16.51 -7.34 3.82
N HIS A 161 15.66 -7.87 4.68
CA HIS A 161 15.34 -9.30 4.69
C HIS A 161 13.83 -9.50 4.73
N SER A 162 13.37 -10.73 4.49
CA SER A 162 11.95 -11.08 4.40
C SER A 162 11.13 -10.63 5.62
N LYS A 163 11.71 -10.64 6.81
CA LYS A 163 11.08 -10.19 8.07
C LYS A 163 11.23 -8.69 8.41
N ALA A 164 11.97 -7.92 7.60
CA ALA A 164 12.30 -6.53 7.95
C ALA A 164 11.04 -5.65 7.94
N ILE A 165 10.95 -4.73 8.89
CA ILE A 165 9.82 -3.78 9.00
C ILE A 165 10.35 -2.35 9.08
N VAL A 166 9.51 -1.36 8.76
CA VAL A 166 9.85 0.05 8.96
C VAL A 166 9.69 0.39 10.45
N LYS A 167 10.82 0.68 11.11
CA LYS A 167 10.85 1.10 12.51
C LYS A 167 10.58 2.59 12.65
N ASP A 168 11.31 3.40 11.88
CA ASP A 168 11.23 4.86 11.94
C ASP A 168 11.24 5.46 10.53
N VAL A 169 10.58 6.61 10.40
CA VAL A 169 10.58 7.43 9.20
C VAL A 169 11.00 8.84 9.58
N TYR A 170 11.90 9.44 8.80
CA TYR A 170 12.43 10.78 9.02
C TYR A 170 12.21 11.64 7.78
N TRP A 171 11.82 12.89 7.99
CA TRP A 171 11.78 13.92 6.97
C TRP A 171 12.77 15.02 7.31
N ASN A 172 13.75 15.22 6.42
CA ASN A 172 14.85 16.18 6.62
C ASN A 172 15.51 16.05 8.01
N GLY A 173 15.76 14.80 8.42
CA GLY A 173 16.37 14.47 9.71
C GLY A 173 15.42 14.48 10.92
N LYS A 174 14.19 14.99 10.80
CA LYS A 174 13.19 14.98 11.88
C LYS A 174 12.32 13.74 11.79
N LYS A 175 12.18 13.00 12.90
CA LYS A 175 11.29 11.83 12.98
C LYS A 175 9.83 12.23 12.75
N ILE A 176 9.14 11.49 11.89
CA ILE A 176 7.69 11.61 11.68
C ILE A 176 6.98 10.56 12.54
N THR A 177 5.98 11.00 13.29
CA THR A 177 5.10 10.14 14.09
C THR A 177 3.82 9.77 13.36
N ASP A 178 3.36 10.63 12.46
CA ASP A 178 2.19 10.39 11.64
C ASP A 178 2.38 9.19 10.70
N PRO A 179 1.30 8.52 10.27
CA PRO A 179 1.38 7.40 9.34
C PRO A 179 1.60 7.86 7.89
N PHE A 180 1.74 9.17 7.63
CA PHE A 180 1.82 9.74 6.29
C PHE A 180 2.82 10.90 6.18
N ILE A 181 3.10 11.29 4.94
CA ILE A 181 3.72 12.57 4.57
C ILE A 181 2.76 13.35 3.67
N THR A 182 2.74 14.68 3.78
CA THR A 182 1.84 15.50 2.96
C THR A 182 2.44 15.86 1.60
N HIS A 183 1.56 16.10 0.64
CA HIS A 183 1.93 16.57 -0.70
C HIS A 183 2.73 17.88 -0.66
N GLN A 184 2.35 18.82 0.22
CA GLN A 184 3.06 20.08 0.38
C GLN A 184 4.50 19.87 0.87
N GLN A 185 4.72 18.92 1.80
CA GLN A 185 6.07 18.55 2.23
C GLN A 185 6.86 17.98 1.06
N LEU A 186 6.31 17.02 0.31
CA LEU A 186 7.00 16.42 -0.84
C LEU A 186 7.37 17.45 -1.91
N LEU A 187 6.46 18.36 -2.29
CA LEU A 187 6.74 19.45 -3.26
C LEU A 187 7.78 20.47 -2.75
N GLY A 188 8.04 20.50 -1.44
CA GLY A 188 9.14 21.23 -0.84
C GLY A 188 10.51 20.72 -1.29
N GLY A 189 10.60 19.45 -1.72
CA GLY A 189 11.86 18.73 -1.85
C GLY A 189 12.45 18.39 -0.48
N GLY A 190 13.52 17.61 -0.48
CA GLY A 190 14.19 17.16 0.75
C GLY A 190 14.47 15.67 0.76
N GLU A 191 14.71 15.13 1.95
CA GLU A 191 15.03 13.73 2.18
C GLU A 191 13.95 13.04 3.03
N LEU A 192 13.37 11.97 2.47
CA LEU A 192 12.55 11.00 3.18
C LEU A 192 13.39 9.75 3.47
N ARG A 193 13.67 9.48 4.75
CA ARG A 193 14.55 8.38 5.16
C ARG A 193 13.80 7.36 6.00
N TYR A 194 13.81 6.11 5.56
CA TYR A 194 13.26 4.97 6.28
C TYR A 194 14.37 4.25 7.03
N VAL A 195 14.10 3.82 8.27
CA VAL A 195 15.00 2.95 9.05
C VAL A 195 14.32 1.61 9.26
N LEU A 196 14.96 0.54 8.79
CA LEU A 196 14.46 -0.82 8.92
C LEU A 196 14.93 -1.46 10.24
N HIS A 197 14.12 -2.39 10.74
CA HIS A 197 14.44 -3.30 11.85
C HIS A 197 14.20 -4.75 11.44
#